data_AF-A0A920NE40-F1
#
_entry.id   AF-A0A920NE40-F1
#
_cell.length_a   1.000
_cell.length_b   1.000
_cell.length_c   1.000
_cell.angle_alpha   90.00
_cell.angle_beta   90.00
_cell.angle_gamma   90.00
#
_symmetry.space_group_name_H-M   'P 1'
#
loop_
_entity.id
_entity.type
_entity.pdbx_description
1 polymer ?
#
loop_
_entity_poly.entity_id
_entity_poly.type
_entity_poly.pdbx_seq_one_letter_code
_entity_poly.pdbx_strand_id
1 'polypeptide(L)'
;MGGAFNRNPKVSACIDSPSFPYTRVMVEADAEILDPEWVGDWEHWAHRYMGEETGHQYYEETKHMPRVLVRLNPGKITTWAGPGWHPRYQE
;
A
#
# COMPACT_ATOMS: atom_id res chain seq x y z
N MET A 1 3.60 -21.89 7.68
CA MET A 1 2.56 -20.94 8.12
C MET A 1 2.05 -20.20 6.90
N GLY A 2 0.75 -20.18 6.63
CA GLY A 2 0.18 -19.48 5.47
C GLY A 2 -0.67 -18.29 5.91
N GLY A 3 -0.27 -17.08 5.54
CA GLY A 3 -0.98 -15.84 5.85
C GLY A 3 -2.32 -15.71 5.12
N ALA A 4 -3.12 -14.70 5.50
CA ALA A 4 -4.48 -14.49 5.00
C ALA A 4 -4.58 -14.41 3.46
N PHE A 5 -3.58 -13.84 2.78
CA PHE A 5 -3.57 -13.70 1.31
C PHE A 5 -3.55 -15.03 0.55
N ASN A 6 -2.95 -16.09 1.12
CA ASN A 6 -2.88 -17.40 0.45
C ASN A 6 -4.25 -18.10 0.40
N ARG A 7 -5.22 -17.67 1.20
CA ARG A 7 -6.58 -18.23 1.22
C ARG A 7 -7.59 -17.35 0.50
N ASN A 8 -7.42 -16.03 0.58
CA ASN A 8 -8.27 -15.07 -0.11
C ASN A 8 -7.45 -13.82 -0.46
N PRO A 9 -7.14 -13.58 -1.74
CA PRO A 9 -6.34 -12.43 -2.15
C PRO A 9 -7.15 -11.13 -2.20
N LYS A 10 -8.48 -11.15 -2.01
CA LYS A 10 -9.32 -9.96 -2.11
C LYS A 10 -9.02 -8.98 -0.98
N VAL A 11 -8.64 -7.76 -1.33
CA VAL A 11 -8.27 -6.68 -0.39
C VAL A 11 -8.84 -5.33 -0.82
N SER A 12 -8.75 -4.36 0.08
CA SER A 12 -8.99 -2.95 -0.24
C SER A 12 -7.90 -2.05 0.32
N ALA A 13 -7.58 -0.97 -0.39
CA ALA A 13 -6.73 0.12 0.09
C ALA A 13 -7.50 1.45 0.11
N CYS A 14 -7.23 2.28 1.12
CA CYS A 14 -7.78 3.62 1.26
C CYS A 14 -6.62 4.62 1.26
N ILE A 15 -6.71 5.65 0.43
CA ILE A 15 -5.83 6.82 0.46
C ILE A 15 -6.72 8.02 0.65
N ASP A 16 -6.57 8.71 1.77
CA ASP A 16 -7.36 9.88 2.11
C ASP A 16 -6.49 11.09 2.48
N SER A 17 -6.95 12.27 2.07
CA SER A 17 -6.39 13.53 2.51
C SER A 17 -7.11 13.96 3.79
N PRO A 18 -6.40 14.15 4.92
CA PRO A 18 -7.00 14.57 6.18
C PRO A 18 -7.34 16.07 6.19
N SER A 19 -6.97 16.82 5.15
CA SER A 19 -7.27 18.24 4.99
C SER A 19 -8.34 18.48 3.93
N PHE A 20 -9.16 19.52 4.13
CA PHE A 20 -10.12 19.99 3.14
C PHE A 20 -9.41 20.21 1.79
N PRO A 21 -9.93 19.69 0.65
CA PRO A 21 -11.31 19.22 0.44
C PRO A 21 -11.58 17.72 0.76
N TYR A 22 -10.76 17.04 1.55
CA TYR A 22 -10.95 15.63 1.96
C TYR A 22 -11.13 14.66 0.78
N THR A 23 -10.15 14.62 -0.12
CA THR A 23 -10.12 13.65 -1.23
C THR A 23 -9.89 12.25 -0.70
N ARG A 24 -10.66 11.28 -1.20
CA ARG A 24 -10.55 9.86 -0.83
C ARG A 24 -10.46 9.00 -2.09
N VAL A 25 -9.63 7.97 -2.04
CA VAL A 25 -9.45 6.95 -3.07
C VAL A 25 -9.62 5.59 -2.39
N MET A 26 -10.64 4.85 -2.79
CA MET A 26 -10.84 3.45 -2.41
C MET A 26 -10.45 2.56 -3.58
N VAL A 27 -9.57 1.61 -3.31
CA VAL A 27 -9.09 0.62 -4.28
C VAL A 27 -9.58 -0.75 -3.84
N GLU A 28 -10.34 -1.44 -4.69
CA GLU A 28 -10.64 -2.86 -4.56
C GLU A 28 -9.62 -3.62 -5.42
N ALA A 29 -8.87 -4.56 -4.84
CA ALA A 29 -7.74 -5.20 -5.49
C ALA A 29 -7.56 -6.67 -5.08
N ASP A 30 -6.76 -7.38 -5.88
CA ASP A 30 -6.22 -8.68 -5.51
C ASP A 30 -4.77 -8.51 -5.08
N ALA A 31 -4.41 -9.02 -3.90
CA ALA A 31 -3.06 -8.97 -3.34
C ALA A 31 -2.24 -10.19 -3.75
N GLU A 32 -0.95 -9.95 -4.00
CA GLU A 32 0.03 -10.97 -4.35
C GLU A 32 1.31 -10.75 -3.57
N ILE A 33 1.83 -11.82 -2.96
CA ILE A 33 3.13 -11.81 -2.29
C ILE A 33 4.20 -11.99 -3.37
N LEU A 34 5.01 -10.96 -3.61
CA LEU A 34 6.10 -10.99 -4.59
C LEU A 34 7.41 -11.53 -3.99
N ASP A 35 7.59 -11.35 -2.69
CA ASP A 35 8.74 -11.85 -1.95
C ASP A 35 8.28 -12.89 -0.92
N PRO A 36 8.17 -14.17 -1.32
CA PRO A 36 7.76 -15.24 -0.42
C PRO A 36 8.85 -15.65 0.56
N GLU A 37 10.12 -15.28 0.31
CA GLU A 37 11.28 -15.63 1.14
C GLU A 37 11.56 -14.58 2.23
N TRP A 38 10.80 -13.49 2.22
CA TRP A 38 10.89 -12.37 3.16
C TRP A 38 12.22 -11.60 3.04
N VAL A 39 12.88 -11.70 1.89
CA VAL A 39 14.17 -11.11 1.54
C VAL A 39 14.12 -10.54 0.11
N GLY A 40 14.50 -9.27 -0.05
CA GLY A 40 14.49 -8.63 -1.36
C GLY A 40 15.21 -7.29 -1.38
N ASP A 41 15.54 -6.81 -2.57
CA ASP A 41 16.05 -5.45 -2.78
C ASP A 41 14.87 -4.46 -2.75
N TRP A 42 14.83 -3.65 -1.69
CA TRP A 42 13.83 -2.62 -1.48
C TRP A 42 14.46 -1.23 -1.30
N GLU A 43 15.76 -1.07 -1.57
CA GLU A 43 16.49 0.18 -1.33
C GLU A 43 15.87 1.37 -2.07
N HIS A 44 15.44 1.16 -3.32
CA HIS A 44 14.74 2.17 -4.11
C HIS A 44 13.43 2.68 -3.45
N TRP A 45 12.75 1.87 -2.64
CA TRP A 45 11.61 2.32 -1.83
C TRP A 45 12.06 3.17 -0.65
N ALA A 46 13.17 2.82 -0.01
CA ALA A 46 13.77 3.63 1.05
C ALA A 46 14.11 5.03 0.52
N HIS A 47 14.75 5.10 -0.66
CA HIS A 47 15.07 6.36 -1.33
C HIS A 47 13.82 7.17 -1.64
N ARG A 48 12.75 6.52 -2.10
CA ARG A 48 11.48 7.20 -2.43
C ARG A 48 10.87 7.94 -1.24
N TYR A 49 10.96 7.38 -0.04
CA TYR A 49 10.31 7.94 1.15
C TYR A 49 11.24 8.78 2.04
N MET A 50 12.54 8.49 2.04
CA MET A 50 13.50 9.08 2.98
C MET A 50 14.60 9.91 2.30
N GLY A 51 14.68 9.89 0.96
CA GLY A 51 15.80 10.46 0.21
C GLY A 51 16.98 9.48 0.12
N GLU A 52 17.96 9.81 -0.73
CA GLU A 52 19.07 8.90 -1.10
C GLU A 52 19.95 8.54 0.12
N GLU A 53 20.51 9.52 0.81
CA GLU A 53 21.44 9.29 1.94
C GLU A 53 20.75 8.58 3.12
N THR A 54 19.66 9.14 3.63
CA THR A 54 18.93 8.57 4.77
C THR A 54 18.27 7.24 4.40
N GLY A 55 17.79 7.09 3.17
CA GLY A 55 17.22 5.83 2.69
C GLY A 55 18.26 4.72 2.57
N HIS A 56 19.46 5.01 2.06
CA HIS A 56 20.56 4.05 2.02
C HIS A 56 20.96 3.58 3.42
N GLN A 57 21.13 4.52 4.37
CA GLN A 57 21.43 4.17 5.75
C GLN A 57 20.35 3.26 6.35
N TYR A 58 19.08 3.60 6.19
CA TYR A 58 17.96 2.79 6.68
C TYR A 58 17.92 1.39 6.04
N TYR A 59 18.23 1.30 4.75
CA TYR A 59 18.34 0.03 4.03
C TYR A 59 19.44 -0.84 4.63
N GLU A 60 20.67 -0.34 4.75
CA GLU A 60 21.79 -1.09 5.32
C GLU A 60 21.51 -1.57 6.75
N GLU A 61 20.94 -0.70 7.59
CA GLU A 61 20.63 -1.00 8.99
C GLU A 61 19.52 -2.05 9.14
N THR A 62 18.63 -2.21 8.15
CA THR A 62 17.43 -3.02 8.33
C THR A 62 17.19 -4.08 7.26
N LYS A 63 18.00 -4.19 6.20
CA LYS A 63 17.81 -5.17 5.10
C LYS A 63 17.78 -6.63 5.53
N HIS A 64 18.35 -6.94 6.70
CA HIS A 64 18.34 -8.27 7.30
C HIS A 64 17.04 -8.61 8.05
N MET A 65 16.19 -7.60 8.32
CA MET A 65 14.91 -7.81 8.99
C MET A 65 13.89 -8.35 7.98
N PRO A 66 13.19 -9.48 8.29
CA PRO A 66 12.22 -10.07 7.38
C PRO A 66 11.12 -9.09 6.97
N ARG A 67 10.90 -8.93 5.66
CA ARG A 67 9.86 -8.07 5.08
C ARG A 67 9.20 -8.77 3.91
N VAL A 68 7.92 -8.53 3.68
CA VAL A 68 7.22 -9.06 2.49
C VAL A 68 6.85 -7.90 1.58
N LEU A 69 7.23 -8.01 0.31
CA LEU A 69 6.69 -7.16 -0.74
C LEU A 69 5.33 -7.70 -1.20
N VAL A 70 4.29 -6.88 -1.02
CA VAL A 70 2.93 -7.18 -1.49
C VAL A 70 2.57 -6.26 -2.65
N ARG A 71 2.21 -6.84 -3.79
CA ARG A 71 1.62 -6.13 -4.92
C ARG A 71 0.11 -6.12 -4.78
N LEU A 72 -0.49 -4.96 -4.98
CA LEU A 72 -1.94 -4.81 -5.17
C LEU A 72 -2.22 -4.69 -6.66
N ASN A 73 -3.06 -5.58 -7.19
CA ASN A 73 -3.56 -5.53 -8.56
C ASN A 73 -4.98 -4.92 -8.55
N PRO A 74 -5.16 -3.62 -8.86
CA PRO A 74 -6.44 -2.95 -8.73
C PRO A 74 -7.47 -3.47 -9.75
N GLY A 75 -8.65 -3.85 -9.27
CA GLY A 75 -9.82 -4.16 -10.11
C GLY A 75 -10.78 -3.00 -10.24
N LYS A 76 -10.97 -2.22 -9.17
CA LYS A 76 -11.84 -1.04 -9.17
C LYS A 76 -11.26 0.06 -8.31
N ILE A 77 -11.29 1.29 -8.82
CA ILE A 77 -10.89 2.50 -8.10
C ILE A 77 -12.10 3.43 -8.03
N THR A 78 -12.44 3.85 -6.81
CA THR A 78 -13.53 4.78 -6.54
C THR A 78 -12.97 6.01 -5.85
N THR A 79 -13.25 7.20 -6.36
CA THR A 79 -12.76 8.46 -5.79
C THR A 79 -13.90 9.42 -5.50
N TRP A 80 -13.75 10.21 -4.45
CA TRP A 80 -14.65 11.33 -4.18
C TRP A 80 -13.92 12.39 -3.34
N ALA A 81 -14.44 13.62 -3.40
CA ALA A 81 -13.97 14.74 -2.61
C ALA A 81 -15.15 15.43 -1.93
N GLY A 82 -14.87 16.16 -0.86
CA GLY A 82 -15.84 16.92 -0.10
C GLY A 82 -16.09 16.37 1.30
N PRO A 83 -16.90 17.09 2.09
CA PRO A 83 -17.14 16.80 3.50
C PRO A 83 -18.04 15.57 3.73
N GLY A 84 -18.67 15.03 2.69
CA GLY A 84 -19.73 14.03 2.80
C GLY A 84 -19.32 12.59 2.49
N TRP A 85 -20.28 11.69 2.71
CA TRP A 85 -20.24 10.31 2.24
C TRP A 85 -20.13 10.28 0.71
N HIS A 86 -19.60 9.16 0.18
CA HIS A 86 -19.53 8.92 -1.26
C HIS A 86 -20.89 9.20 -1.92
N PRO A 87 -20.96 9.90 -3.08
CA PRO A 87 -22.20 10.34 -3.70
C PRO A 87 -23.28 9.25 -3.86
N ARG A 88 -22.89 7.99 -4.08
CA ARG A 88 -23.79 6.82 -4.11
C ARG A 88 -24.72 6.63 -2.90
N TYR A 89 -24.46 7.33 -1.79
CA TYR A 89 -25.25 7.26 -0.56
C TYR A 89 -26.14 8.49 -0.33
N GLN A 90 -26.23 9.40 -1.31
CA GLN A 90 -27.03 10.63 -1.21
C GLN A 90 -28.34 10.58 -2.00
N GLU A 91 -28.75 9.39 -2.46
CA GLU A 91 -30.06 9.12 -3.09
C GLU A 91 -31.06 8.51 -2.10
#